data_AF-A0A3M1VUT9-F1
#
_entry.id   AF-A0A3M1VUT9-F1
#
_cell.length_a   1.000
_cell.length_b   1.000
_cell.length_c   1.000
_cell.angle_alpha   90.00
_cell.angle_beta   90.00
_cell.angle_gamma   90.00
#
_symmetry.space_group_name_H-M   'P 1'
#
loop_
_entity.id
_entity.type
_entity.pdbx_description
1 polymer ?
#
loop_
_entity_poly.entity_id
_entity_poly.type
_entity_poly.pdbx_seq_one_letter_code
_entity_poly.pdbx_strand_id
1 'polypeptide(L)'
;MSRPRRGAAVPRGRTGRRAAVRLLSCLLLVPLVAGAAGCSAASRQKVLEALFDDPPSKRRAREEERARANPAPPQTARKARRVPRPVWRGSQHGPVAARLCQACHVAATGANPAQGAEAARLRRPVEKLCVSCHERRTLRAGLTWGDDVRWHGPVAAGLCTACHLPHRSREVKLLRAAPETICLGCHGESHLTGPPVPEGAGCLDCHDPHAPLMGGRGP
;
A
#
# COMPACT_ATOMS: atom_id res chain seq x y z
N MET A 1 -83.58 25.70 -26.06
CA MET A 1 -83.61 27.18 -26.19
C MET A 1 -82.54 27.70 -25.23
N SER A 2 -81.49 28.44 -25.55
CA SER A 2 -81.15 29.29 -26.69
C SER A 2 -79.61 29.36 -26.78
N ARG A 3 -79.07 29.35 -28.00
CA ARG A 3 -77.64 29.59 -28.25
C ARG A 3 -77.29 31.07 -28.03
N PRO A 4 -76.18 31.41 -27.38
CA PRO A 4 -75.51 32.69 -27.58
C PRO A 4 -74.37 32.58 -28.60
N ARG A 5 -74.03 33.76 -29.11
CA ARG A 5 -73.39 34.05 -30.39
C ARG A 5 -71.87 33.84 -30.39
N ARG A 6 -71.35 33.54 -31.59
CA ARG A 6 -69.91 33.51 -31.92
C ARG A 6 -69.35 34.93 -31.88
N GLY A 7 -68.32 35.16 -31.07
CA GLY A 7 -67.40 36.30 -31.19
C GLY A 7 -66.20 35.90 -32.05
N ALA A 8 -65.94 36.65 -33.11
CA ALA A 8 -64.73 36.52 -33.92
C ALA A 8 -63.54 37.13 -33.15
N ALA A 9 -62.46 36.36 -33.01
CA ALA A 9 -61.20 36.85 -32.47
C ALA A 9 -60.11 36.86 -33.56
N VAL A 10 -59.59 38.07 -33.74
CA VAL A 10 -58.46 38.56 -34.53
C VAL A 10 -57.27 37.58 -34.65
N PRO A 11 -56.64 37.43 -35.83
CA PRO A 11 -55.42 36.62 -35.99
C PRO A 11 -54.23 37.30 -35.30
N ARG A 12 -53.76 36.75 -34.19
CA ARG A 12 -52.49 37.16 -33.57
C ARG A 12 -51.32 36.68 -34.42
N GLY A 13 -50.56 37.63 -34.97
CA GLY A 13 -49.35 37.42 -35.77
C GLY A 13 -48.37 36.45 -35.10
N ARG A 14 -48.31 35.24 -35.63
CA ARG A 14 -47.49 34.12 -35.14
C ARG A 14 -46.03 34.19 -35.63
N THR A 15 -45.68 35.22 -36.40
CA THR A 15 -44.43 35.34 -37.14
C THR A 15 -43.30 36.00 -36.33
N GLY A 16 -43.59 36.98 -35.47
CA GLY A 16 -42.56 37.70 -34.70
C GLY A 16 -41.89 36.88 -33.58
N ARG A 17 -42.67 36.09 -32.83
CA ARG A 17 -42.14 35.29 -31.70
C ARG A 17 -41.21 34.15 -32.16
N ARG A 18 -41.44 33.57 -33.34
CA ARG A 18 -40.59 32.49 -33.88
C ARG A 18 -39.25 33.02 -34.41
N ALA A 19 -39.21 34.24 -34.94
CA ALA A 19 -37.98 34.90 -35.37
C ALA A 19 -37.11 35.31 -34.16
N ALA A 20 -37.71 35.88 -33.12
CA ALA A 20 -37.00 36.29 -31.90
C ALA A 20 -36.40 35.09 -31.14
N VAL A 21 -37.12 33.97 -31.01
CA VAL A 21 -36.60 32.75 -30.35
C VAL A 21 -35.48 32.10 -31.17
N ARG A 22 -35.56 32.12 -32.50
CA ARG A 22 -34.48 31.60 -33.37
C ARG A 22 -33.22 32.46 -33.32
N LEU A 23 -33.34 33.79 -33.26
CA LEU A 23 -32.21 34.70 -33.11
C LEU A 23 -31.55 34.57 -31.73
N LEU A 24 -32.33 34.43 -30.66
CA LEU A 24 -31.79 34.24 -29.31
C LEU A 24 -31.12 32.87 -29.12
N SER A 25 -31.68 31.80 -29.70
CA SER A 25 -31.03 30.48 -29.72
C SER A 25 -29.71 30.49 -30.50
N CYS A 26 -29.62 31.21 -31.62
CA CYS A 26 -28.36 31.34 -32.36
C CYS A 26 -27.30 32.15 -31.60
N LEU A 27 -27.70 33.20 -30.86
CA LEU A 27 -26.78 34.01 -30.05
C LEU A 27 -26.18 33.27 -28.85
N LEU A 28 -26.88 32.25 -28.31
CA LEU A 28 -26.38 31.44 -27.19
C LEU A 28 -25.68 30.13 -27.64
N LEU A 29 -26.03 29.56 -28.80
CA LEU A 29 -25.40 28.34 -29.31
C LEU A 29 -24.04 28.57 -30.00
N VAL A 30 -23.84 29.71 -30.65
CA VAL A 30 -22.58 30.03 -31.34
C VAL A 30 -21.36 30.12 -30.40
N PRO A 31 -21.41 30.80 -29.23
CA PRO A 31 -20.27 30.80 -28.30
C PRO A 31 -20.03 29.44 -27.63
N LEU A 32 -21.08 28.63 -27.45
CA LEU A 32 -20.97 27.29 -26.84
C LEU A 32 -20.27 26.29 -27.78
N VAL A 33 -20.54 26.37 -29.09
CA VAL A 33 -19.90 25.52 -30.11
C VAL A 33 -18.49 26.04 -30.47
N ALA A 34 -18.28 27.36 -30.50
CA ALA A 34 -16.96 27.96 -30.74
C ALA A 34 -15.96 27.69 -29.59
N GLY A 35 -16.42 27.57 -28.34
CA GLY A 35 -15.57 27.20 -27.20
C GLY A 35 -15.12 25.73 -27.19
N ALA A 36 -15.88 24.83 -27.83
CA ALA A 36 -15.56 23.41 -27.93
C ALA A 36 -14.69 23.05 -29.14
N ALA A 37 -14.78 23.82 -30.23
CA ALA A 37 -14.03 23.57 -31.47
C ALA A 37 -12.67 24.31 -31.56
N GLY A 38 -12.37 25.23 -30.63
CA GLY A 38 -11.31 26.23 -30.82
C GLY A 38 -9.98 26.05 -30.06
N CYS A 39 -9.79 25.00 -29.24
CA CYS A 39 -8.56 24.90 -28.44
C CYS A 39 -7.95 23.50 -28.49
N SER A 40 -6.91 23.32 -29.29
CA SER A 40 -6.04 22.14 -29.21
C SER A 40 -5.54 21.94 -27.78
N ALA A 41 -5.31 20.69 -27.36
CA ALA A 41 -4.73 20.39 -26.05
C ALA A 41 -3.42 21.19 -25.81
N ALA A 42 -2.65 21.42 -26.87
CA ALA A 42 -1.42 22.22 -26.84
C ALA A 42 -1.67 23.71 -26.52
N SER A 43 -2.77 24.29 -26.99
CA SER A 43 -3.14 25.68 -26.69
C SER A 43 -3.57 25.83 -25.22
N ARG A 44 -4.28 24.85 -24.68
CA ARG A 44 -4.70 24.82 -23.27
C ARG A 44 -3.51 24.63 -22.33
N GLN A 45 -2.54 23.79 -22.71
CA GLN A 45 -1.30 23.58 -21.97
C GLN A 45 -0.49 24.89 -21.85
N LYS A 46 -0.35 25.65 -22.95
CA LYS A 46 0.42 26.91 -22.95
C LYS A 46 -0.17 27.99 -22.03
N VAL A 47 -1.49 28.09 -21.95
CA VAL A 47 -2.15 29.06 -21.06
C VAL A 47 -1.96 28.66 -19.59
N LEU A 48 -2.04 27.37 -19.27
CA LEU A 48 -1.80 26.88 -17.92
C LEU A 48 -0.33 27.04 -17.49
N GLU A 49 0.62 26.80 -18.41
CA GLU A 49 2.04 27.04 -18.18
C GLU A 49 2.34 28.53 -17.95
N ALA A 50 1.70 29.44 -18.69
CA ALA A 50 1.88 30.88 -18.50
C ALA A 50 1.29 31.38 -17.16
N LEU A 51 0.26 30.71 -16.63
CA LEU A 51 -0.45 31.12 -15.43
C LEU A 51 0.15 30.52 -14.14
N PHE A 52 0.75 29.33 -14.21
CA PHE A 52 1.21 28.58 -13.04
C PHE A 52 2.66 28.10 -13.08
N ASP A 53 3.41 28.36 -14.16
CA ASP A 53 4.78 27.90 -14.28
C ASP A 53 5.77 29.04 -14.57
N ASP A 54 6.83 29.10 -13.77
CA ASP A 54 8.02 29.92 -14.07
C ASP A 54 8.51 29.51 -15.48
N PRO A 55 8.62 30.42 -16.46
CA PRO A 55 8.92 30.06 -17.84
C PRO A 55 10.18 29.20 -17.91
N PRO A 56 10.27 28.24 -18.84
CA PRO A 56 11.36 27.26 -18.90
C PRO A 56 12.75 27.91 -18.94
N SER A 57 12.88 29.14 -19.45
CA SER A 57 14.12 29.92 -19.40
C SER A 57 14.53 30.31 -17.98
N LYS A 58 13.60 30.70 -17.11
CA LYS A 58 13.87 31.03 -15.70
C LYS A 58 14.16 29.78 -14.87
N ARG A 59 13.45 28.67 -15.13
CA ARG A 59 13.81 27.37 -14.54
C ARG A 59 15.23 26.94 -14.88
N ARG A 60 15.60 27.01 -16.16
CA ARG A 60 16.96 26.70 -16.62
C ARG A 60 18.00 27.63 -16.01
N ALA A 61 17.73 28.93 -15.93
CA ALA A 61 18.64 29.88 -15.29
C ALA A 61 18.86 29.54 -13.79
N ARG A 62 17.79 29.18 -13.06
CA ARG A 62 17.89 28.75 -11.66
C ARG A 62 18.60 27.41 -11.48
N GLU A 63 18.39 26.47 -12.40
CA GLU A 63 19.09 25.18 -12.43
C GLU A 63 20.58 25.36 -12.72
N GLU A 64 20.94 26.22 -13.68
CA GLU A 64 22.32 26.57 -14.00
C GLU A 64 23.01 27.29 -12.85
N GLU A 65 22.32 28.21 -12.17
CA GLU A 65 22.83 28.90 -10.99
C GLU A 65 23.05 27.93 -9.81
N ARG A 66 22.11 27.00 -9.57
CA ARG A 66 22.28 25.91 -8.59
C ARG A 66 23.45 24.99 -8.94
N ALA A 67 23.63 24.67 -10.21
CA ALA A 67 24.74 23.83 -10.67
C ALA A 67 26.10 24.54 -10.52
N ARG A 68 26.16 25.86 -10.69
CA ARG A 68 27.36 26.68 -10.44
C ARG A 68 27.66 26.81 -8.95
N ALA A 69 26.64 26.96 -8.11
CA ALA A 69 26.79 27.11 -6.66
C ALA A 69 27.19 25.79 -5.96
N ASN A 70 26.83 24.64 -6.53
CA ASN A 70 27.15 23.33 -5.97
C ASN A 70 27.64 22.36 -7.05
N PRO A 71 28.89 22.51 -7.52
CA PRO A 71 29.45 21.63 -8.53
C PRO A 71 29.50 20.20 -7.99
N ALA A 72 28.88 19.26 -8.72
CA ALA A 72 29.00 17.84 -8.39
C ALA A 72 30.50 17.47 -8.34
N PRO A 73 30.94 16.68 -7.35
CA PRO A 73 32.34 16.29 -7.27
C PRO A 73 32.75 15.59 -8.57
N PRO A 74 33.99 15.83 -9.05
CA PRO A 74 34.45 15.27 -10.31
C PRO A 74 34.23 13.75 -10.30
N GLN A 75 33.64 13.23 -11.37
CA GLN A 75 33.29 11.80 -11.50
C GLN A 75 34.53 10.89 -11.36
N THR A 76 35.72 11.46 -11.48
CA THR A 76 37.02 10.79 -11.30
C THR A 76 37.42 10.57 -9.83
N ALA A 77 36.80 11.27 -8.87
CA ALA A 77 37.14 11.17 -7.44
C ALA A 77 36.42 10.03 -6.71
N ARG A 78 35.55 9.28 -7.39
CA ARG A 78 34.76 8.20 -6.77
C ARG A 78 35.27 6.82 -7.19
N LYS A 79 36.57 6.56 -7.05
CA LYS A 79 37.00 5.18 -6.72
C LYS A 79 36.50 4.91 -5.31
N ALA A 80 35.20 4.61 -5.21
CA ALA A 80 34.58 4.15 -3.99
C ALA A 80 35.37 2.92 -3.55
N ARG A 81 36.18 3.08 -2.51
CA ARG A 81 36.70 1.98 -1.75
C ARG A 81 35.47 1.15 -1.41
N ARG A 82 35.28 0.00 -2.07
CA ARG A 82 34.17 -0.91 -1.77
C ARG A 82 34.42 -1.36 -0.34
N VAL A 83 33.87 -0.64 0.62
CA VAL A 83 33.75 -1.13 1.99
C VAL A 83 32.96 -2.43 1.85
N PRO A 84 33.53 -3.60 2.19
CA PRO A 84 32.78 -4.83 2.15
C PRO A 84 31.54 -4.61 3.00
N ARG A 85 30.36 -4.68 2.39
CA ARG A 85 29.12 -4.57 3.16
C ARG A 85 29.16 -5.75 4.15
N PRO A 86 29.00 -5.51 5.47
CA PRO A 86 29.05 -6.59 6.44
C PRO A 86 28.06 -7.67 6.00
N VAL A 87 28.59 -8.86 5.73
CA VAL A 87 27.78 -10.00 5.29
C VAL A 87 26.97 -10.44 6.50
N TRP A 88 25.66 -10.19 6.45
CA TRP A 88 24.78 -10.55 7.54
C TRP A 88 24.62 -12.08 7.58
N ARG A 89 24.95 -12.69 8.72
CA ARG A 89 24.87 -14.15 8.97
C ARG A 89 23.71 -14.45 9.92
N GLY A 90 22.54 -14.77 9.37
CA GLY A 90 21.35 -15.20 10.12
C GLY A 90 20.21 -15.60 9.16
N SER A 91 18.96 -15.69 9.65
CA SER A 91 17.75 -15.82 8.82
C SER A 91 17.12 -14.47 8.37
N GLN A 92 17.07 -14.21 7.07
CA GLN A 92 16.37 -13.05 6.51
C GLN A 92 15.04 -13.48 5.89
N HIS A 93 13.98 -12.67 6.07
CA HIS A 93 12.71 -12.94 5.41
C HIS A 93 12.87 -12.75 3.91
N GLY A 94 12.35 -13.69 3.10
CA GLY A 94 12.55 -13.70 1.65
C GLY A 94 12.25 -12.36 0.95
N PRO A 95 11.06 -11.76 1.17
CA PRO A 95 10.75 -10.42 0.68
C PRO A 95 11.76 -9.34 1.06
N VAL A 96 12.32 -9.39 2.28
CA VAL A 96 13.32 -8.43 2.75
C VAL A 96 14.68 -8.67 2.10
N ALA A 97 15.11 -9.93 1.97
CA ALA A 97 16.31 -10.28 1.22
C ALA A 97 16.21 -9.84 -0.25
N ALA A 98 15.01 -9.94 -0.84
CA ALA A 98 14.70 -9.50 -2.20
C ALA A 98 14.44 -7.99 -2.33
N ARG A 99 14.50 -7.22 -1.23
CA ARG A 99 14.20 -5.77 -1.19
C ARG A 99 12.80 -5.39 -1.68
N LEU A 100 11.82 -6.27 -1.49
CA LEU A 100 10.42 -6.04 -1.81
C LEU A 100 9.71 -5.37 -0.63
N CYS A 101 10.21 -4.21 -0.21
CA CYS A 101 9.68 -3.47 0.95
C CYS A 101 8.18 -3.17 0.81
N GLN A 102 7.75 -2.88 -0.43
CA GLN A 102 6.37 -2.59 -0.79
C GLN A 102 5.42 -3.80 -0.70
N ALA A 103 5.94 -5.01 -0.52
CA ALA A 103 5.10 -6.18 -0.28
C ALA A 103 4.37 -6.04 1.08
N CYS A 104 5.05 -5.44 2.06
CA CYS A 104 4.56 -5.32 3.44
C CYS A 104 4.24 -3.87 3.83
N HIS A 105 5.00 -2.90 3.32
CA HIS A 105 4.83 -1.49 3.66
C HIS A 105 4.25 -0.68 2.50
N VAL A 106 3.64 0.45 2.82
CA VAL A 106 3.37 1.56 1.90
C VAL A 106 3.95 2.84 2.51
N ALA A 107 4.30 3.79 1.65
CA ALA A 107 4.69 5.12 2.12
C ALA A 107 3.55 5.71 2.96
N ALA A 108 3.86 6.15 4.17
CA ALA A 108 2.91 6.93 4.94
C ALA A 108 2.67 8.25 4.20
N THR A 109 1.40 8.63 4.08
CA THR A 109 0.97 9.87 3.42
C THR A 109 1.59 11.06 4.13
N GLY A 110 2.36 11.87 3.40
CA GLY A 110 3.07 13.03 3.96
C GLY A 110 4.40 12.70 4.65
N ALA A 111 4.85 11.44 4.62
CA ALA A 111 6.14 11.09 5.20
C ALA A 111 7.30 11.49 4.28
N ASN A 112 8.31 12.15 4.86
CA ASN A 112 9.53 12.52 4.17
C ASN A 112 10.45 11.27 4.11
N PRO A 113 11.02 10.90 2.94
CA PRO A 113 12.00 9.82 2.82
C PRO A 113 13.20 9.93 3.78
N ALA A 114 13.50 11.12 4.30
CA ALA A 114 14.54 11.35 5.30
C ALA A 114 14.18 10.84 6.71
N GLN A 115 12.91 10.51 6.99
CA GLN A 115 12.43 10.08 8.31
C GLN A 115 12.65 8.58 8.59
N GLY A 116 13.29 7.84 7.69
CA GLY A 116 13.68 6.45 7.94
C GLY A 116 12.51 5.45 7.93
N ALA A 117 12.66 4.33 8.63
CA ALA A 117 11.72 3.21 8.61
C ALA A 117 10.33 3.57 9.17
N GLU A 118 10.25 4.57 10.04
CA GLU A 118 9.00 5.14 10.60
C GLU A 118 8.09 5.77 9.52
N ALA A 119 8.62 6.10 8.34
CA ALA A 119 7.85 6.61 7.21
C ALA A 119 7.00 5.54 6.49
N ALA A 120 7.09 4.27 6.90
CA ALA A 120 6.54 3.13 6.16
C ALA A 120 5.46 2.40 6.99
N ARG A 121 4.18 2.70 6.72
CA ARG A 121 3.05 1.99 7.36
C ARG A 121 2.85 0.61 6.74
N LEU A 122 2.32 -0.35 7.50
CA LEU A 122 1.99 -1.66 6.94
C LEU A 122 0.80 -1.59 5.97
N ARG A 123 0.79 -2.43 4.94
CA ARG A 123 -0.30 -2.54 3.96
C ARG A 123 -1.58 -3.10 4.56
N ARG A 124 -1.45 -3.91 5.60
CA ARG A 124 -2.53 -4.58 6.34
C ARG A 124 -2.09 -4.72 7.80
N PRO A 125 -3.03 -4.88 8.74
CA PRO A 125 -2.73 -5.36 10.08
C PRO A 125 -1.87 -6.63 10.05
N VAL A 126 -0.99 -6.80 11.04
CA VAL A 126 0.06 -7.85 11.05
C VAL A 126 -0.54 -9.24 10.85
N GLU A 127 -1.62 -9.54 11.56
CA GLU A 127 -2.31 -10.82 11.56
C GLU A 127 -2.85 -11.19 10.17
N LYS A 128 -3.33 -10.21 9.40
CA LYS A 128 -3.81 -10.39 8.03
C LYS A 128 -2.68 -10.36 7.01
N LEU A 129 -1.62 -9.59 7.27
CA LEU A 129 -0.50 -9.42 6.36
C LEU A 129 0.30 -10.71 6.23
N CYS A 130 0.67 -11.31 7.36
CA CYS A 130 1.50 -12.51 7.39
C CYS A 130 0.82 -13.69 6.68
N VAL A 131 -0.45 -13.92 7.01
CA VAL A 131 -1.20 -15.06 6.47
C VAL A 131 -1.53 -14.88 4.99
N SER A 132 -1.60 -13.65 4.46
CA SER A 132 -1.89 -13.42 3.03
C SER A 132 -0.88 -14.04 2.05
N CYS A 133 0.28 -14.49 2.54
CA CYS A 133 1.25 -15.27 1.77
C CYS A 133 1.60 -16.61 2.43
N HIS A 134 1.50 -16.70 3.76
CA HIS A 134 1.89 -17.89 4.54
C HIS A 134 0.73 -18.84 4.85
N GLU A 135 -0.40 -18.75 4.14
CA GLU A 135 -1.60 -19.60 4.36
C GLU A 135 -1.23 -21.08 4.53
N ARG A 136 -0.38 -21.66 3.66
CA ARG A 136 0.04 -23.07 3.77
C ARG A 136 1.15 -23.36 4.78
N ARG A 137 1.85 -22.34 5.30
CA ARG A 137 2.98 -22.53 6.22
C ARG A 137 2.58 -22.42 7.68
N THR A 138 1.49 -21.71 7.98
CA THR A 138 0.81 -21.79 9.28
C THR A 138 -0.06 -23.04 9.39
N LEU A 139 -0.42 -23.64 8.25
CA LEU A 139 -1.31 -24.79 8.15
C LEU A 139 -0.50 -26.02 7.74
N ARG A 140 0.05 -26.75 8.71
CA ARG A 140 0.64 -28.07 8.41
C ARG A 140 -0.53 -29.03 8.10
N ALA A 141 -0.47 -29.71 6.95
CA ALA A 141 -1.36 -30.80 6.53
C ALA A 141 -2.89 -30.51 6.57
N GLY A 142 -3.37 -29.65 5.66
CA GLY A 142 -4.80 -29.60 5.32
C GLY A 142 -5.73 -28.94 6.35
N LEU A 143 -5.17 -28.36 7.42
CA LEU A 143 -5.90 -27.49 8.33
C LEU A 143 -6.34 -26.24 7.54
N THR A 144 -7.63 -25.93 7.51
CA THR A 144 -8.11 -24.62 7.08
C THR A 144 -8.21 -23.70 8.29
N TRP A 145 -8.22 -22.38 8.08
CA TRP A 145 -8.72 -21.48 9.11
C TRP A 145 -10.19 -21.85 9.35
N GLY A 146 -10.46 -22.60 10.41
CA GLY A 146 -11.76 -23.19 10.73
C GLY A 146 -11.88 -23.39 12.24
N ASP A 147 -13.14 -23.51 12.69
CA ASP A 147 -13.49 -23.59 14.12
C ASP A 147 -13.03 -24.90 14.79
N ASP A 148 -12.59 -25.87 14.00
CA ASP A 148 -12.12 -27.19 14.43
C ASP A 148 -10.63 -27.20 14.81
N VAL A 149 -9.88 -26.13 14.53
CA VAL A 149 -8.44 -26.04 14.83
C VAL A 149 -8.19 -25.19 16.07
N ARG A 150 -7.59 -25.81 17.09
CA ARG A 150 -7.20 -25.13 18.35
C ARG A 150 -5.86 -24.40 18.18
N TRP A 151 -5.86 -23.19 17.66
CA TRP A 151 -4.66 -22.37 17.50
C TRP A 151 -3.95 -22.07 18.82
N HIS A 152 -2.62 -21.99 18.79
CA HIS A 152 -1.84 -21.50 19.93
C HIS A 152 -2.23 -20.04 20.24
N GLY A 153 -2.36 -19.67 21.51
CA GLY A 153 -2.99 -18.40 21.94
C GLY A 153 -2.49 -17.14 21.21
N PRO A 154 -1.17 -16.86 21.22
CA PRO A 154 -0.56 -15.80 20.41
C PRO A 154 -0.93 -15.82 18.92
N VAL A 155 -1.07 -16.99 18.31
CA VAL A 155 -1.44 -17.12 16.89
C VAL A 155 -2.91 -16.82 16.68
N ALA A 156 -3.78 -17.34 17.55
CA ALA A 156 -5.22 -17.02 17.56
C ALA A 156 -5.45 -15.51 17.72
N ALA A 157 -4.62 -14.84 18.52
CA ALA A 157 -4.66 -13.40 18.74
C ALA A 157 -3.94 -12.58 17.67
N GLY A 158 -3.35 -13.20 16.63
CA GLY A 158 -2.66 -12.48 15.55
C GLY A 158 -1.30 -11.88 15.94
N LEU A 159 -0.73 -12.31 17.06
CA LEU A 159 0.52 -11.79 17.63
C LEU A 159 1.76 -12.47 17.01
N CYS A 160 1.87 -12.49 15.69
CA CYS A 160 2.95 -13.19 14.97
C CYS A 160 4.35 -12.68 15.40
N THR A 161 4.46 -11.39 15.70
CA THR A 161 5.72 -10.74 16.10
C THR A 161 6.10 -10.99 17.57
N ALA A 162 5.23 -11.63 18.35
CA ALA A 162 5.57 -12.09 19.69
C ALA A 162 6.61 -13.22 19.66
N CYS A 163 6.82 -13.88 18.52
CA CYS A 163 7.85 -14.90 18.34
C CYS A 163 8.79 -14.60 17.16
N HIS A 164 8.30 -13.94 16.09
CA HIS A 164 9.08 -13.71 14.87
C HIS A 164 9.54 -12.26 14.67
N LEU A 165 10.72 -12.09 14.07
CA LEU A 165 11.27 -10.82 13.58
C LEU A 165 11.07 -10.73 12.05
N PRO A 166 10.13 -9.93 11.54
CA PRO A 166 9.71 -9.96 10.13
C PRO A 166 10.80 -9.53 9.13
N HIS A 167 11.88 -8.89 9.59
CA HIS A 167 12.99 -8.49 8.73
C HIS A 167 14.13 -9.50 8.73
N ARG A 168 14.74 -9.67 9.91
CA ARG A 168 15.95 -10.45 10.08
C ARG A 168 16.09 -10.91 11.53
N SER A 169 16.59 -12.12 11.72
CA SER A 169 16.98 -12.63 13.03
C SER A 169 18.29 -13.40 12.97
N ARG A 170 19.02 -13.42 14.08
CA ARG A 170 20.14 -14.36 14.24
C ARG A 170 19.66 -15.81 14.31
N GLU A 171 18.42 -16.02 14.71
CA GLU A 171 17.82 -17.35 14.84
C GLU A 171 17.19 -17.85 13.54
N VAL A 172 17.07 -19.17 13.43
CA VAL A 172 16.35 -19.82 12.33
C VAL A 172 14.88 -19.41 12.32
N LYS A 173 14.26 -19.50 11.13
CA LYS A 173 12.83 -19.19 10.93
C LYS A 173 12.42 -17.80 11.47
N LEU A 174 13.38 -16.86 11.55
CA LEU A 174 13.17 -15.51 12.06
C LEU A 174 12.76 -15.42 13.53
N LEU A 175 13.03 -16.41 14.37
CA LEU A 175 12.65 -16.32 15.78
C LEU A 175 13.37 -15.18 16.49
N ARG A 176 12.73 -14.48 17.42
CA ARG A 176 13.36 -13.35 18.13
C ARG A 176 14.44 -13.77 19.13
N ALA A 177 14.43 -15.03 19.55
CA ALA A 177 15.36 -15.69 20.46
C ALA A 177 15.27 -17.21 20.25
N ALA A 178 16.10 -17.98 20.95
CA ALA A 178 16.01 -19.45 20.95
C ALA A 178 14.60 -19.92 21.36
N PRO A 179 14.10 -21.05 20.81
CA PRO A 179 12.75 -21.54 21.10
C PRO A 179 12.46 -21.67 22.60
N GLU A 180 13.39 -22.23 23.37
CA GLU A 180 13.27 -22.45 24.81
C GLU A 180 13.06 -21.13 25.54
N THR A 181 13.85 -20.10 25.20
CA THR A 181 13.71 -18.75 25.77
C THR A 181 12.36 -18.12 25.46
N ILE A 182 11.83 -18.32 24.25
CA ILE A 182 10.52 -17.78 23.87
C ILE A 182 9.40 -18.51 24.62
N CYS A 183 9.42 -19.85 24.61
CA CYS A 183 8.38 -20.69 25.20
C CYS A 183 8.32 -20.51 26.73
N LEU A 184 9.47 -20.59 27.41
CA LEU A 184 9.56 -20.45 28.86
C LEU A 184 9.33 -19.01 29.34
N GLY A 185 9.34 -18.03 28.44
CA GLY A 185 8.93 -16.66 28.75
C GLY A 185 7.46 -16.53 29.16
N CYS A 186 6.61 -17.50 28.78
CA CYS A 186 5.20 -17.54 29.16
C CYS A 186 4.80 -18.85 29.85
N HIS A 187 5.39 -19.99 29.45
CA HIS A 187 5.10 -21.29 30.01
C HIS A 187 6.09 -21.61 31.14
N GLY A 188 5.65 -21.51 32.39
CA GLY A 188 6.41 -22.03 33.51
C GLY A 188 6.59 -23.54 33.42
N GLU A 189 7.71 -24.07 33.93
CA GLU A 189 8.01 -25.51 33.92
C GLU A 189 6.87 -26.33 34.57
N SER A 190 6.25 -25.78 35.61
CA SER A 190 5.08 -26.38 36.29
C SER A 190 3.82 -26.49 35.42
N HIS A 191 3.76 -25.77 34.29
CA HIS A 191 2.64 -25.81 33.34
C HIS A 191 2.94 -26.69 32.13
N LEU A 192 4.14 -27.25 32.02
CA LEU A 192 4.50 -28.20 30.98
C LEU A 192 4.00 -29.59 31.40
N THR A 193 2.93 -30.04 30.75
CA THR A 193 2.37 -31.37 30.96
C THR A 193 2.72 -32.26 29.77
N GLY A 194 3.09 -33.51 30.03
CA GLY A 194 3.48 -34.46 28.99
C GLY A 194 4.58 -35.42 29.44
N PRO A 195 5.03 -36.30 28.53
CA PRO A 195 6.16 -37.18 28.78
C PRO A 195 7.46 -36.39 29.02
N PRO A 196 8.45 -36.98 29.71
CA PRO A 196 9.77 -36.37 29.87
C PRO A 196 10.38 -35.98 28.51
N VAL A 197 11.01 -34.81 28.46
CA VAL A 197 11.73 -34.35 27.26
C VAL A 197 13.01 -35.17 27.13
N PRO A 198 13.25 -35.86 25.99
CA PRO A 198 14.50 -36.58 25.77
C PRO A 198 15.71 -35.66 25.89
N GLU A 199 16.82 -36.19 26.39
CA GLU A 199 18.07 -35.42 26.50
C GLU A 199 18.48 -34.87 25.12
N GLY A 200 18.73 -33.56 25.06
CA GLY A 200 19.13 -32.87 23.83
C GLY A 200 17.99 -32.52 22.87
N ALA A 201 16.73 -32.90 23.15
CA ALA A 201 15.59 -32.49 22.33
C ALA A 201 15.14 -31.05 22.68
N GLY A 202 14.91 -30.23 21.65
CA GLY A 202 14.35 -28.89 21.76
C GLY A 202 12.83 -28.87 21.67
N CYS A 203 12.20 -27.76 22.08
CA CYS A 203 10.74 -27.66 22.14
C CYS A 203 10.05 -27.93 20.78
N LEU A 204 10.69 -27.48 19.70
CA LEU A 204 10.15 -27.53 18.33
C LEU A 204 10.37 -28.88 17.63
N ASP A 205 11.07 -29.82 18.26
CA ASP A 205 11.28 -31.15 17.69
C ASP A 205 10.01 -31.99 17.75
N CYS A 206 9.15 -31.72 18.75
CA CYS A 206 7.87 -32.39 18.93
C CYS A 206 6.67 -31.44 18.85
N HIS A 207 6.79 -30.19 19.30
CA HIS A 207 5.67 -29.25 19.32
C HIS A 207 5.63 -28.34 18.09
N ASP A 208 4.42 -28.14 17.55
CA ASP A 208 4.15 -27.10 16.58
C ASP A 208 3.58 -25.87 17.32
N PRO A 209 4.30 -24.72 17.29
CA PRO A 209 3.91 -23.52 18.04
C PRO A 209 2.77 -22.73 17.38
N HIS A 210 2.32 -23.13 16.19
CA HIS A 210 1.20 -22.47 15.50
C HIS A 210 -0.12 -23.17 15.77
N ALA A 211 -0.18 -24.47 15.52
CA ALA A 211 -1.33 -25.31 15.82
C ALA A 211 -0.88 -26.68 16.32
N PRO A 212 -1.65 -27.33 17.20
CA PRO A 212 -1.38 -28.70 17.57
C PRO A 212 -1.46 -29.58 16.33
N LEU A 213 -0.55 -30.55 16.23
CA LEU A 213 -0.68 -31.66 15.30
C LEU A 213 -1.94 -32.45 15.69
N MET A 214 -3.07 -32.16 15.05
CA MET A 214 -4.26 -33.00 15.13
C MET A 214 -3.99 -34.28 14.33
N GLY A 215 -3.45 -35.28 15.03
CA GLY A 215 -3.07 -36.57 14.48
C GLY A 215 -2.74 -37.60 15.55
N GLY A 216 -3.44 -37.55 16.68
CA GLY A 216 -3.34 -38.51 17.76
C GLY A 216 -4.72 -38.78 18.36
N ARG A 217 -5.62 -39.37 17.56
CA ARG A 217 -6.48 -40.38 18.16
C ARG A 217 -5.57 -41.57 18.43
N GLY A 218 -5.44 -41.94 19.68
CA GLY A 218 -5.01 -43.28 20.04
C GLY A 218 -4.59 -43.38 21.50
N PRO A 219 -4.75 -44.57 22.09
CA PRO A 219 -6.02 -45.32 22.23
C PRO A 219 -7.01 -44.65 23.20
#